data_AF-A0A6B3RU72-F1
#
_entry.id   AF-A0A6B3RU72-F1
#
_cell.length_a   1.000
_cell.length_b   1.000
_cell.length_c   1.000
_cell.angle_alpha   90.00
_cell.angle_beta   90.00
_cell.angle_gamma   90.00
#
_symmetry.space_group_name_H-M   'P 1'
#
loop_
_entity.id
_entity.type
_entity.pdbx_description
1 polymer ?
#
loop_
_entity_poly.entity_id
_entity_poly.type
_entity_poly.pdbx_seq_one_letter_code
_entity_poly.pdbx_strand_id
1 'polypeptide(L)'
;MTKASVMVRVARRLRALRNLPRLRRTPLFDAGWYLETYDDLAGLVAHADVRNQAKRTARAAAMHYLVHGADEGRDPSAGFSTSGYRLQGWDETGNPLLHHLENPGAYAPLPVFDGTRPDVCVDAPVVLFCAHQALGQQFGAERSFLTMLERAGKAGLAVEVVLPHCHDAAYLAACRDRARAVRLIPYGWRRRGKVPHPTTVAALKAAIHDSGACEVHVNTLACDAPLAAARAVGVPGVVYLRELPQEDAELCARLGFDPDLLRTTLLEESDRFVANSAATAHWIDPGKQLEPGRLVTLPNRVDEALFDLPFAPQKPLRVALISSNIAKKGIADACRVARTALRLGLDVEVLLIGPASADLAALGPLPRNMRHAGYAEGPLQALALADVVLSLSHFAESFGRTVLEAMAAGRPVVSYDRGTPPVLIAGRGNDALPAAGHVVPAGDVDAVVQALEHLLATPEAMSAASAGGRARARAIQDEAAALEDAQLYANAYR
;
A
#
# COMPACT_ATOMS: atom_id res chain seq x y z
N MET A 1 17.09 -21.53 23.82
CA MET A 1 18.09 -21.14 22.78
C MET A 1 19.19 -22.20 22.74
N THR A 2 19.51 -22.75 21.57
CA THR A 2 20.54 -23.80 21.41
C THR A 2 21.95 -23.20 21.33
N LYS A 3 23.00 -23.95 21.73
CA LYS A 3 24.41 -23.51 21.64
C LYS A 3 24.81 -23.05 20.22
N ALA A 4 24.26 -23.70 19.19
CA ALA A 4 24.48 -23.34 17.79
C ALA A 4 23.97 -21.92 17.44
N SER A 5 22.78 -21.54 17.92
CA SER A 5 22.20 -20.20 17.72
C SER A 5 23.07 -19.09 18.33
N VAL A 6 23.67 -19.36 19.49
CA VAL A 6 24.58 -18.41 20.17
C VAL A 6 25.87 -18.22 19.36
N MET A 7 26.48 -19.30 18.87
CA MET A 7 27.70 -19.23 18.05
C MET A 7 27.50 -18.45 16.76
N VAL A 8 26.38 -18.65 16.06
CA VAL A 8 26.05 -17.89 14.84
C VAL A 8 25.94 -16.39 15.13
N ARG A 9 25.26 -16.02 16.22
CA ARG A 9 25.09 -14.61 16.64
C ARG A 9 26.43 -13.95 16.98
N VAL A 10 27.32 -14.65 17.66
CA VAL A 10 28.67 -14.17 17.99
C VAL A 10 29.50 -13.98 16.73
N ALA A 11 29.54 -14.96 15.83
CA ALA A 11 30.29 -14.87 14.57
C ALA A 11 29.81 -13.71 13.69
N ARG A 12 28.49 -13.49 13.61
CA ARG A 12 27.91 -12.36 12.88
C ARG A 12 28.33 -11.02 13.47
N ARG A 13 28.29 -10.87 14.80
CA ARG A 13 28.72 -9.65 15.49
C ARG A 13 30.21 -9.37 15.32
N LEU A 14 31.07 -10.39 15.34
CA LEU A 14 32.51 -10.24 15.09
C LEU A 14 32.78 -9.77 13.66
N ARG A 15 32.10 -10.36 12.66
CA ARG A 15 32.17 -9.89 11.25
C ARG A 15 31.72 -8.44 11.11
N ALA A 16 30.63 -8.05 11.77
CA ALA A 16 30.16 -6.67 11.78
C ALA A 16 31.21 -5.71 12.40
N LEU A 17 31.83 -6.08 13.52
CA LEU A 17 32.88 -5.25 14.14
C LEU A 17 34.10 -5.06 13.21
N ARG A 18 34.48 -6.09 12.45
CA ARG A 18 35.57 -5.99 11.46
C ARG A 18 35.25 -5.01 10.33
N ASN A 19 34.00 -4.98 9.87
CA ASN A 19 33.56 -4.14 8.76
C ASN A 19 33.08 -2.74 9.16
N LEU A 20 32.84 -2.51 10.45
CA LEU A 20 32.34 -1.24 10.98
C LEU A 20 33.18 -0.01 10.57
N PRO A 21 34.53 -0.03 10.60
CA PRO A 21 35.33 1.13 10.17
C PRO A 21 35.13 1.44 8.68
N ARG A 22 34.97 0.41 7.85
CA ARG A 22 34.74 0.54 6.41
C ARG A 22 33.38 1.15 6.13
N LEU A 23 32.34 0.62 6.77
CA LEU A 23 30.97 1.13 6.62
C LEU A 23 30.86 2.61 7.03
N ARG A 24 31.51 3.00 8.14
CA ARG A 24 31.46 4.39 8.62
C ARG A 24 32.27 5.40 7.80
N ARG A 25 33.11 4.94 6.87
CA ARG A 25 33.93 5.80 6.00
C ARG A 25 33.33 6.00 4.61
N THR A 26 32.39 5.15 4.20
CA THR A 26 31.75 5.29 2.89
C THR A 26 30.64 6.35 2.94
N PRO A 27 30.49 7.18 1.89
CA PRO A 27 29.31 8.06 1.76
C PRO A 27 28.02 7.28 1.48
N LEU A 28 28.11 5.99 1.12
CA LEU A 28 26.96 5.14 0.82
C LEU A 28 26.28 4.55 2.07
N PHE A 29 26.77 4.87 3.27
CA PHE A 29 26.06 4.63 4.52
C PHE A 29 25.82 5.96 5.23
N ASP A 30 24.55 6.29 5.43
CA ASP A 30 24.13 7.51 6.11
C ASP A 30 23.32 7.12 7.36
N ALA A 31 23.91 7.31 8.53
CA ALA A 31 23.27 6.97 9.79
C ALA A 31 22.03 7.83 10.09
N GLY A 32 22.01 9.09 9.67
CA GLY A 32 20.87 9.99 9.87
C GLY A 32 19.71 9.51 9.02
N TRP A 33 19.93 9.40 7.71
CA TRP A 33 18.94 8.89 6.77
C TRP A 33 18.41 7.50 7.17
N TYR A 34 19.30 6.59 7.57
CA TYR A 34 18.94 5.22 7.97
C TYR A 34 18.00 5.20 9.18
N LEU A 35 18.29 5.98 10.22
CA LEU A 35 17.44 6.04 11.42
C LEU A 35 16.13 6.78 11.18
N GLU A 36 16.11 7.74 10.26
CA GLU A 36 14.90 8.48 9.88
C GLU A 36 13.96 7.67 8.99
N THR A 37 14.52 6.80 8.15
CA THR A 37 13.74 5.95 7.24
C THR A 37 13.09 4.77 7.97
N TYR A 38 13.69 4.32 9.07
CA TYR A 38 13.28 3.13 9.81
C TYR A 38 12.86 3.44 11.25
N ASP A 39 11.56 3.74 11.43
CA ASP A 39 10.97 4.17 12.71
C ASP A 39 11.20 3.19 13.87
N ASP A 40 11.26 1.88 13.58
CA ASP A 40 11.50 0.83 14.58
C ASP A 40 12.90 0.93 15.21
N LEU A 41 13.79 1.74 14.63
CA LEU A 41 15.13 2.00 15.12
C LEU A 41 15.25 3.26 15.98
N ALA A 42 14.14 3.95 16.28
CA ALA A 42 14.15 5.14 17.13
C ALA A 42 14.85 4.89 18.48
N GLY A 43 14.73 3.68 19.03
CA GLY A 43 15.40 3.28 20.28
C GLY A 43 16.94 3.17 20.19
N LEU A 44 17.54 3.22 18.98
CA LEU A 44 18.99 3.25 18.80
C LEU A 44 19.58 4.66 18.97
N VAL A 45 18.74 5.69 18.99
CA VAL A 45 19.17 7.07 19.22
C VAL A 45 19.56 7.21 20.70
N ALA A 46 20.84 7.44 20.96
CA ALA A 46 21.31 7.68 22.33
C ALA A 46 20.65 8.94 22.92
N HIS A 47 20.42 8.98 24.24
CA HIS A 47 19.86 10.16 24.92
C HIS A 47 20.78 11.40 24.78
N ALA A 48 20.17 12.59 24.78
CA ALA A 48 20.85 13.88 24.60
C ALA A 48 21.97 14.11 25.63
N ASP A 49 21.78 13.62 26.86
CA ASP A 49 22.71 13.82 27.98
C ASP A 49 23.97 12.94 27.90
N VAL A 50 24.08 12.10 26.86
CA VAL A 50 25.20 11.18 26.68
C VAL A 50 26.33 11.84 25.90
N ARG A 51 27.53 11.93 26.49
CA ARG A 51 28.74 12.40 25.78
C ARG A 51 28.95 11.61 24.48
N ASN A 52 29.26 12.33 23.39
CA ASN A 52 29.43 11.78 22.04
C ASN A 52 28.18 11.09 21.47
N GLN A 53 26.97 11.52 21.86
CA GLN A 53 25.68 11.00 21.38
C GLN A 53 25.68 10.73 19.87
N ALA A 54 25.98 11.72 19.03
CA ALA A 54 25.98 11.58 17.57
C ALA A 54 26.90 10.45 17.08
N LYS A 55 28.13 10.35 17.61
CA LYS A 55 29.07 9.28 17.24
C LYS A 55 28.59 7.90 17.72
N ARG A 56 27.94 7.82 18.89
CA ARG A 56 27.37 6.57 19.43
C ARG A 56 26.16 6.12 18.62
N THR A 57 25.24 7.03 18.31
CA THR A 57 24.07 6.79 17.46
C THR A 57 24.50 6.32 16.07
N ALA A 58 25.44 7.01 15.43
CA ALA A 58 25.96 6.60 14.12
C ALA A 58 26.63 5.22 14.16
N ARG A 59 27.37 4.91 15.24
CA ARG A 59 27.95 3.58 15.45
C ARG A 59 26.87 2.51 15.64
N ALA A 60 25.81 2.80 16.39
CA ALA A 60 24.71 1.88 16.63
C ALA A 60 23.94 1.57 15.33
N ALA A 61 23.63 2.59 14.53
CA ALA A 61 23.01 2.43 13.21
C ALA A 61 23.87 1.56 12.28
N ALA A 62 25.16 1.85 12.16
CA ALA A 62 26.09 1.06 11.33
C ALA A 62 26.19 -0.40 11.80
N MET A 63 26.24 -0.62 13.12
CA MET A 63 26.23 -1.97 13.68
C MET A 63 24.90 -2.70 13.41
N HIS A 64 23.77 -2.00 13.51
CA HIS A 64 22.48 -2.58 13.19
C HIS A 64 22.43 -3.01 11.72
N TYR A 65 22.82 -2.15 10.79
CA TYR A 65 22.84 -2.48 9.35
C TYR A 65 23.70 -3.72 9.05
N LEU A 66 24.90 -3.81 9.63
CA LEU A 66 25.82 -4.93 9.40
C LEU A 66 25.33 -6.27 9.99
N VAL A 67 24.54 -6.23 11.06
CA VAL A 67 24.06 -7.45 11.75
C VAL A 67 22.67 -7.87 11.28
N HIS A 68 21.83 -6.91 10.90
CA HIS A 68 20.41 -7.10 10.66
C HIS A 68 19.96 -6.45 9.35
N GLY A 69 20.22 -5.14 9.20
CA GLY A 69 19.61 -4.35 8.13
C GLY A 69 19.80 -4.88 6.71
N ALA A 70 21.02 -5.31 6.35
CA ALA A 70 21.27 -5.84 5.00
C ALA A 70 20.56 -7.18 4.69
N ASP A 71 20.33 -8.00 5.72
CA ASP A 71 19.58 -9.26 5.59
C ASP A 71 18.07 -8.99 5.59
N GLU A 72 17.63 -7.95 6.29
CA GLU A 72 16.25 -7.45 6.29
C GLU A 72 15.90 -6.66 5.02
N GLY A 73 16.84 -6.50 4.09
CA GLY A 73 16.62 -5.76 2.84
C GLY A 73 16.64 -4.24 3.00
N ARG A 74 17.02 -3.70 4.16
CA ARG A 74 17.05 -2.25 4.42
C ARG A 74 18.14 -1.57 3.59
N ASP A 75 17.85 -0.37 3.10
CA ASP A 75 18.79 0.48 2.38
C ASP A 75 19.71 1.20 3.38
N PRO A 76 21.02 1.33 3.10
CA PRO A 76 21.96 2.00 4.01
C PRO A 76 22.01 3.52 3.85
N SER A 77 21.50 4.07 2.74
CA SER A 77 21.45 5.51 2.45
C SER A 77 20.51 5.79 1.27
N ALA A 78 20.20 7.07 1.05
CA ALA A 78 19.53 7.56 -0.17
C ALA A 78 20.27 7.22 -1.47
N GLY A 79 21.58 6.92 -1.41
CA GLY A 79 22.42 6.64 -2.57
C GLY A 79 22.61 5.16 -2.88
N PHE A 80 21.91 4.25 -2.17
CA PHE A 80 22.12 2.82 -2.34
C PHE A 80 20.83 2.02 -2.04
N SER A 81 20.32 1.30 -3.03
CA SER A 81 19.21 0.35 -2.86
C SER A 81 19.76 -1.07 -2.64
N THR A 82 19.62 -1.58 -1.41
CA THR A 82 19.94 -2.96 -1.03
C THR A 82 19.13 -3.94 -1.86
N SER A 83 17.83 -3.69 -2.03
CA SER A 83 16.95 -4.57 -2.79
C SER A 83 17.26 -4.52 -4.29
N GLY A 84 17.44 -3.32 -4.85
CA GLY A 84 17.81 -3.14 -6.25
C GLY A 84 19.16 -3.78 -6.59
N TYR A 85 20.15 -3.66 -5.69
CA TYR A 85 21.45 -4.29 -5.87
C TYR A 85 21.35 -5.81 -6.07
N ARG A 86 20.54 -6.50 -5.25
CA ARG A 86 20.33 -7.94 -5.35
C ARG A 86 19.62 -8.34 -6.66
N LEU A 87 18.68 -7.51 -7.12
CA LEU A 87 17.87 -7.78 -8.31
C LEU A 87 18.65 -7.70 -9.64
N GLN A 88 19.91 -7.25 -9.64
CA GLN A 88 20.79 -7.25 -10.82
C GLN A 88 21.46 -8.61 -11.10
N GLY A 89 21.03 -9.68 -10.42
CA GLY A 89 21.57 -11.02 -10.62
C GLY A 89 22.70 -11.39 -9.64
N TRP A 90 22.82 -10.67 -8.52
CA TRP A 90 23.71 -11.09 -7.43
C TRP A 90 22.97 -12.07 -6.52
N ASP A 91 23.23 -13.36 -6.72
CA ASP A 91 22.59 -14.49 -6.03
C ASP A 91 23.30 -14.91 -4.73
N GLU A 92 24.40 -14.25 -4.37
CA GLU A 92 25.18 -14.60 -3.20
C GLU A 92 24.54 -14.11 -1.88
N THR A 93 24.75 -14.91 -0.83
CA THR A 93 24.42 -14.51 0.54
C THR A 93 25.49 -13.54 1.07
N GLY A 94 25.12 -12.29 1.32
CA GLY A 94 26.07 -11.31 1.83
C GLY A 94 25.45 -9.94 2.05
N ASN A 95 26.27 -9.00 2.52
CA ASN A 95 25.89 -7.59 2.65
C ASN A 95 26.14 -6.86 1.31
N PRO A 96 25.10 -6.35 0.62
CA PRO A 96 25.25 -5.77 -0.71
C PRO A 96 26.19 -4.56 -0.73
N LEU A 97 26.13 -3.70 0.28
CA LEU A 97 27.00 -2.53 0.35
C LEU A 97 28.45 -2.94 0.56
N LEU A 98 28.74 -3.93 1.41
CA LEU A 98 30.11 -4.42 1.55
C LEU A 98 30.64 -5.02 0.24
N HIS A 99 29.81 -5.81 -0.45
CA HIS A 99 30.16 -6.36 -1.77
C HIS A 99 30.45 -5.25 -2.78
N HIS A 100 29.60 -4.22 -2.86
CA HIS A 100 29.83 -3.06 -3.73
C HIS A 100 31.15 -2.33 -3.42
N LEU A 101 31.49 -2.19 -2.13
CA LEU A 101 32.74 -1.56 -1.73
C LEU A 101 33.98 -2.42 -2.05
N GLU A 102 33.82 -3.75 -2.19
CA GLU A 102 34.89 -4.69 -2.59
C GLU A 102 35.03 -4.76 -4.10
N ASN A 103 33.91 -4.67 -4.80
CA ASN A 103 33.80 -4.84 -6.24
C ASN A 103 33.12 -3.60 -6.86
N PRO A 104 33.77 -2.42 -6.82
CA PRO A 104 33.18 -1.21 -7.38
C PRO A 104 32.91 -1.40 -8.87
N GLY A 105 31.70 -1.05 -9.30
CA GLY A 105 31.27 -1.18 -10.70
C GLY A 105 30.67 -2.53 -11.08
N ALA A 106 30.71 -3.56 -10.22
CA ALA A 106 30.08 -4.85 -10.51
C ALA A 106 28.56 -4.74 -10.70
N TYR A 107 27.91 -3.94 -9.86
CA TYR A 107 26.49 -3.63 -9.93
C TYR A 107 26.24 -2.18 -9.51
N ALA A 108 25.22 -1.56 -10.08
CA ALA A 108 24.84 -0.19 -9.78
C ALA A 108 24.20 -0.08 -8.38
N PRO A 109 24.53 0.93 -7.57
CA PRO A 109 23.90 1.14 -6.27
C PRO A 109 22.45 1.63 -6.39
N LEU A 110 22.12 2.31 -7.49
CA LEU A 110 20.78 2.77 -7.85
C LEU A 110 20.47 2.24 -9.26
N PRO A 111 20.03 0.97 -9.40
CA PRO A 111 19.88 0.36 -10.72
C PRO A 111 18.67 0.89 -11.49
N VAL A 112 18.81 0.80 -12.81
CA VAL A 112 17.73 0.97 -13.79
C VAL A 112 17.54 -0.37 -14.49
N PHE A 113 16.30 -0.85 -14.54
CA PHE A 113 15.93 -2.07 -15.25
C PHE A 113 15.15 -1.70 -16.50
N ASP A 114 15.56 -2.26 -17.64
CA ASP A 114 14.84 -2.08 -18.89
C ASP A 114 13.45 -2.74 -18.84
N GLY A 115 12.50 -2.04 -19.43
CA GLY A 115 11.15 -2.53 -19.71
C GLY A 115 11.14 -3.71 -20.68
N THR A 116 10.08 -4.51 -20.64
CA THR A 116 9.87 -5.62 -21.58
C THR A 116 8.94 -5.25 -22.73
N ARG A 117 8.40 -4.03 -22.75
CA ARG A 117 7.50 -3.51 -23.78
C ARG A 117 8.15 -2.44 -24.66
N PRO A 118 8.74 -2.84 -25.82
CA PRO A 118 9.31 -1.91 -26.80
C PRO A 118 8.26 -1.23 -27.69
N ASP A 119 6.97 -1.62 -27.58
CA ASP A 119 5.83 -1.09 -28.32
C ASP A 119 5.38 0.31 -27.88
N VAL A 120 5.91 0.77 -26.74
CA VAL A 120 5.75 2.16 -26.32
C VAL A 120 6.49 3.06 -27.30
N CYS A 121 5.72 3.81 -28.10
CA CYS A 121 6.25 4.71 -29.12
C CYS A 121 7.37 5.58 -28.54
N VAL A 122 8.53 5.59 -29.18
CA VAL A 122 9.70 6.35 -28.73
C VAL A 122 9.36 7.84 -28.60
N ASP A 123 8.43 8.32 -29.45
CA ASP A 123 7.96 9.70 -29.55
C ASP A 123 6.74 10.01 -28.65
N ALA A 124 6.23 9.03 -27.89
CA ALA A 124 5.12 9.28 -26.97
C ALA A 124 5.55 10.15 -25.78
N PRO A 125 4.69 11.04 -25.28
CA PRO A 125 4.93 11.80 -24.05
C PRO A 125 5.24 10.86 -22.88
N VAL A 126 6.31 11.16 -22.15
CA VAL A 126 6.78 10.33 -21.04
C VAL A 126 6.16 10.79 -19.72
N VAL A 127 5.59 9.86 -18.97
CA VAL A 127 5.06 10.09 -17.62
C VAL A 127 5.82 9.23 -16.62
N LEU A 128 6.33 9.87 -15.56
CA LEU A 128 7.12 9.21 -14.52
C LEU A 128 6.24 8.89 -13.31
N PHE A 129 6.04 7.62 -13.01
CA PHE A 129 5.24 7.15 -11.88
C PHE A 129 6.12 6.75 -10.70
N CYS A 130 5.90 7.39 -9.55
CA CYS A 130 6.60 7.11 -8.31
C CYS A 130 5.69 6.30 -7.37
N ALA A 131 6.10 5.07 -7.06
CA ALA A 131 5.40 4.20 -6.13
C ALA A 131 5.58 4.68 -4.68
N HIS A 132 4.80 4.11 -3.76
CA HIS A 132 5.02 4.28 -2.33
C HIS A 132 5.92 3.18 -1.75
N GLN A 133 6.40 3.39 -0.53
CA GLN A 133 7.12 2.37 0.24
C GLN A 133 6.20 1.21 0.67
N ALA A 134 6.37 0.05 0.02
CA ALA A 134 5.69 -1.20 0.36
C ALA A 134 6.51 -2.02 1.37
N LEU A 135 6.23 -1.94 2.67
CA LEU A 135 6.92 -2.77 3.67
C LEU A 135 6.34 -4.19 3.68
N GLY A 136 6.80 -5.06 2.77
CA GLY A 136 6.51 -6.50 2.80
C GLY A 136 5.64 -7.02 1.65
N GLN A 137 4.70 -7.92 1.96
CA GLN A 137 3.81 -8.58 0.98
C GLN A 137 2.97 -7.56 0.20
N GLN A 138 2.66 -7.87 -1.06
CA GLN A 138 1.86 -6.99 -1.92
C GLN A 138 0.45 -6.78 -1.36
N PHE A 139 0.02 -5.52 -1.23
CA PHE A 139 -1.31 -5.15 -0.76
C PHE A 139 -2.09 -4.41 -1.87
N GLY A 140 -3.13 -3.66 -1.49
CA GLY A 140 -4.01 -2.96 -2.43
C GLY A 140 -3.33 -1.83 -3.20
N ALA A 141 -2.28 -1.22 -2.66
CA ALA A 141 -1.64 -0.05 -3.23
C ALA A 141 -0.74 -0.39 -4.44
N GLU A 142 -0.03 -1.52 -4.39
CA GLU A 142 0.80 -2.05 -5.47
C GLU A 142 -0.07 -2.46 -6.66
N ARG A 143 -1.21 -3.12 -6.40
CA ARG A 143 -2.20 -3.48 -7.43
C ARG A 143 -2.78 -2.23 -8.09
N SER A 144 -3.19 -1.24 -7.29
CA SER A 144 -3.65 0.05 -7.82
C SER A 144 -2.57 0.75 -8.63
N PHE A 145 -1.29 0.66 -8.23
CA PHE A 145 -0.17 1.23 -8.99
C PHE A 145 -0.03 0.54 -10.36
N LEU A 146 -0.04 -0.80 -10.42
CA LEU A 146 0.04 -1.53 -11.69
C LEU A 146 -1.13 -1.19 -12.62
N THR A 147 -2.35 -1.01 -12.09
CA THR A 147 -3.51 -0.56 -12.87
C THR A 147 -3.31 0.85 -13.45
N MET A 148 -2.64 1.76 -12.73
CA MET A 148 -2.29 3.08 -13.28
C MET A 148 -1.33 2.98 -14.46
N LEU A 149 -0.26 2.19 -14.31
CA LEU A 149 0.72 2.01 -15.39
C LEU A 149 0.05 1.41 -16.64
N GLU A 150 -0.81 0.42 -16.45
CA GLU A 150 -1.55 -0.21 -17.54
C GLU A 150 -2.49 0.77 -18.24
N ARG A 151 -3.17 1.63 -17.49
CA ARG A 151 -4.02 2.68 -18.06
C ARG A 151 -3.21 3.69 -18.87
N ALA A 152 -2.09 4.17 -18.33
CA ALA A 152 -1.21 5.11 -19.04
C ALA A 152 -0.68 4.51 -20.35
N GLY A 153 -0.26 3.24 -20.33
CA GLY A 153 0.15 2.54 -21.55
C GLY A 153 -0.97 2.40 -22.58
N LYS A 154 -2.19 2.06 -22.15
CA LYS A 154 -3.38 2.00 -23.05
C LYS A 154 -3.77 3.37 -23.61
N ALA A 155 -3.49 4.44 -22.86
CA ALA A 155 -3.67 5.83 -23.28
C ALA A 155 -2.63 6.28 -24.33
N GLY A 156 -1.65 5.43 -24.66
CA GLY A 156 -0.59 5.73 -25.64
C GLY A 156 0.60 6.50 -25.07
N LEU A 157 0.74 6.53 -23.73
CA LEU A 157 1.83 7.25 -23.06
C LEU A 157 3.04 6.36 -22.83
N ALA A 158 4.21 7.00 -22.78
CA ALA A 158 5.43 6.34 -22.38
C ALA A 158 5.58 6.31 -20.86
N VAL A 159 5.61 5.12 -20.28
CA VAL A 159 5.63 4.93 -18.82
C VAL A 159 7.05 4.70 -18.35
N GLU A 160 7.52 5.54 -17.42
CA GLU A 160 8.68 5.24 -16.57
C GLU A 160 8.25 5.09 -15.11
N VAL A 161 8.97 4.25 -14.36
CA VAL A 161 8.64 3.94 -12.97
C VAL A 161 9.82 4.22 -12.07
N VAL A 162 9.54 4.81 -10.91
CA VAL A 162 10.45 4.84 -9.76
C VAL A 162 9.85 4.02 -8.62
N LEU A 163 10.63 3.06 -8.13
CA LEU A 163 10.32 2.29 -6.92
C LEU A 163 11.29 2.72 -5.80
N PRO A 164 10.81 3.02 -4.58
CA PRO A 164 11.69 3.36 -3.47
C PRO A 164 12.53 2.16 -3.04
N HIS A 165 11.95 0.96 -3.12
CA HIS A 165 12.57 -0.33 -2.87
C HIS A 165 11.72 -1.41 -3.56
N CYS A 166 12.26 -2.61 -3.72
CA CYS A 166 11.55 -3.72 -4.35
C CYS A 166 12.06 -5.06 -3.82
N HIS A 167 11.33 -5.67 -2.88
CA HIS A 167 11.69 -6.95 -2.28
C HIS A 167 11.10 -8.17 -3.02
N ASP A 168 10.25 -7.92 -4.01
CA ASP A 168 9.52 -8.95 -4.74
C ASP A 168 9.87 -8.87 -6.24
N ALA A 169 10.55 -9.91 -6.73
CA ALA A 169 10.93 -10.01 -8.12
C ALA A 169 9.72 -10.08 -9.07
N ALA A 170 8.60 -10.66 -8.63
CA ALA A 170 7.37 -10.69 -9.43
C ALA A 170 6.76 -9.29 -9.55
N TYR A 171 6.86 -8.48 -8.50
CA TYR A 171 6.44 -7.07 -8.57
C TYR A 171 7.30 -6.26 -9.55
N LEU A 172 8.62 -6.43 -9.48
CA LEU A 172 9.54 -5.81 -10.45
C LEU A 172 9.20 -6.23 -11.88
N ALA A 173 9.00 -7.53 -12.13
CA ALA A 173 8.62 -8.04 -13.44
C ALA A 173 7.30 -7.40 -13.92
N ALA A 174 6.27 -7.35 -13.06
CA ALA A 174 5.00 -6.74 -13.40
C ALA A 174 5.09 -5.23 -13.74
N CYS A 175 6.01 -4.50 -13.10
CA CYS A 175 6.34 -3.12 -13.45
C CYS A 175 7.09 -3.02 -14.79
N ARG A 176 8.09 -3.88 -15.03
CA ARG A 176 8.85 -3.92 -16.29
C ARG A 176 7.96 -4.27 -17.48
N ASP A 177 6.94 -5.10 -17.26
CA ASP A 177 5.89 -5.42 -18.23
C ASP A 177 4.96 -4.25 -18.54
N ARG A 178 5.08 -3.10 -17.87
CA ARG A 178 4.21 -1.93 -18.05
C ARG A 178 4.97 -0.62 -18.23
N ALA A 179 6.30 -0.66 -18.27
CA ALA A 179 7.14 0.53 -18.30
C ALA A 179 8.30 0.34 -19.29
N ARG A 180 8.85 1.45 -19.81
CA ARG A 180 10.10 1.49 -20.60
C ARG A 180 11.32 1.28 -19.72
N ALA A 181 11.26 1.78 -18.48
CA ALA A 181 12.31 1.63 -17.49
C ALA A 181 11.74 1.63 -16.07
N VAL A 182 12.39 0.89 -15.17
CA VAL A 182 12.09 0.87 -13.73
C VAL A 182 13.35 1.24 -12.96
N ARG A 183 13.34 2.36 -12.23
CA ARG A 183 14.46 2.90 -11.45
C ARG A 183 14.26 2.62 -9.97
N LEU A 184 15.32 2.19 -9.29
CA LEU A 184 15.31 1.94 -7.84
C LEU A 184 16.01 3.10 -7.14
N ILE A 185 15.23 4.00 -6.54
CA ILE A 185 15.74 5.22 -5.89
C ILE A 185 15.14 5.31 -4.48
N PRO A 186 15.94 5.14 -3.41
CA PRO A 186 15.43 5.18 -2.05
C PRO A 186 14.83 6.55 -1.66
N TYR A 187 13.57 6.53 -1.20
CA TYR A 187 12.89 7.65 -0.57
C TYR A 187 11.87 7.18 0.47
N GLY A 188 11.56 8.09 1.39
CA GLY A 188 10.75 7.82 2.57
C GLY A 188 9.36 8.43 2.53
N TRP A 189 8.67 8.29 3.65
CA TRP A 189 7.46 9.05 3.94
C TRP A 189 7.81 10.46 4.40
N ARG A 190 6.97 11.43 4.04
CA ARG A 190 7.05 12.81 4.51
C ARG A 190 6.90 12.88 6.02
N ARG A 191 7.57 13.85 6.62
CA ARG A 191 7.51 14.16 8.05
C ARG A 191 7.46 15.66 8.24
N ARG A 192 6.56 16.14 9.10
CA ARG A 192 6.45 17.58 9.37
C ARG A 192 7.80 18.15 9.79
N GLY A 193 8.19 19.28 9.17
CA GLY A 193 9.43 19.99 9.46
C GLY A 193 10.68 19.33 8.88
N LYS A 194 10.56 18.23 8.12
CA LYS A 194 11.67 17.63 7.39
C LYS A 194 11.51 17.86 5.90
N VAL A 195 12.62 18.18 5.24
CA VAL A 195 12.68 18.24 3.79
C VAL A 195 13.19 16.91 3.24
N PRO A 196 12.80 16.52 2.01
CA PRO A 196 13.36 15.36 1.34
C PRO A 196 14.89 15.38 1.29
N HIS A 197 15.50 14.20 1.43
CA HIS A 197 16.96 14.09 1.45
C HIS A 197 17.58 14.58 0.13
N PRO A 198 18.62 15.44 0.13
CA PRO A 198 19.17 16.04 -1.09
C PRO A 198 19.63 15.03 -2.13
N THR A 199 20.25 13.91 -1.72
CA THR A 199 20.68 12.85 -2.64
C THR A 199 19.48 12.17 -3.34
N THR A 200 18.40 11.94 -2.60
CA THR A 200 17.16 11.39 -3.17
C THR A 200 16.56 12.37 -4.19
N VAL A 201 16.46 13.65 -3.83
CA VAL A 201 15.94 14.68 -4.74
C VAL A 201 16.82 14.79 -5.98
N ALA A 202 18.14 14.79 -5.85
CA ALA A 202 19.06 14.83 -6.98
C ALA A 202 18.89 13.61 -7.92
N ALA A 203 18.75 12.41 -7.37
CA ALA A 203 18.50 11.20 -8.15
C ALA A 203 17.14 11.23 -8.88
N LEU A 204 16.09 11.72 -8.22
CA LEU A 204 14.77 11.90 -8.83
C LEU A 204 14.77 12.98 -9.93
N LYS A 205 15.49 14.09 -9.72
CA LYS A 205 15.69 15.10 -10.75
C LYS A 205 16.40 14.52 -11.98
N ALA A 206 17.45 13.75 -11.76
CA ALA A 206 18.15 13.05 -12.85
C ALA A 206 17.20 12.09 -13.59
N ALA A 207 16.38 11.32 -12.86
CA ALA A 207 15.39 10.45 -13.47
C ALA A 207 14.38 11.22 -14.35
N ILE A 208 13.86 12.36 -13.88
CA ILE A 208 12.92 13.21 -14.65
C ILE A 208 13.58 13.76 -15.91
N HIS A 209 14.84 14.21 -15.82
CA HIS A 209 15.59 14.73 -16.97
C HIS A 209 15.93 13.63 -17.98
N ASP A 210 16.48 12.51 -17.51
CA ASP A 210 16.88 11.37 -18.34
C ASP A 210 15.69 10.78 -19.10
N SER A 211 14.52 10.75 -18.47
CA SER A 211 13.30 10.23 -19.08
C SER A 211 12.62 11.23 -20.02
N GLY A 212 12.94 12.53 -19.93
CA GLY A 212 12.17 13.59 -20.60
C GLY A 212 10.71 13.65 -20.13
N ALA A 213 10.44 13.36 -18.85
CA ALA A 213 9.07 13.27 -18.36
C ALA A 213 8.36 14.63 -18.42
N CYS A 214 7.15 14.65 -18.97
CA CYS A 214 6.29 15.82 -19.01
C CYS A 214 5.40 15.97 -17.78
N GLU A 215 5.25 14.92 -16.96
CA GLU A 215 4.48 14.92 -15.72
C GLU A 215 5.01 13.84 -14.75
N VAL A 216 4.98 14.11 -13.44
CA VAL A 216 5.37 13.18 -12.36
C VAL A 216 4.15 12.80 -11.53
N HIS A 217 3.86 11.51 -11.45
CA HIS A 217 2.71 10.96 -10.73
C HIS A 217 3.15 10.27 -9.44
N VAL A 218 2.65 10.72 -8.30
CA VAL A 218 3.00 10.20 -6.97
C VAL A 218 1.81 9.40 -6.43
N ASN A 219 2.01 8.11 -6.20
CA ASN A 219 0.93 7.17 -5.92
C ASN A 219 0.28 7.31 -4.52
N THR A 220 0.80 8.18 -3.65
CA THR A 220 0.34 8.37 -2.28
C THR A 220 0.61 9.81 -1.83
N LEU A 221 -0.22 10.34 -0.94
CA LEU A 221 0.08 11.61 -0.27
C LEU A 221 1.24 11.49 0.72
N ALA A 222 1.64 10.27 1.10
CA ALA A 222 2.68 10.06 2.11
C ALA A 222 4.09 10.38 1.59
N CYS A 223 4.29 10.59 0.29
CA CYS A 223 5.61 10.89 -0.29
C CYS A 223 5.68 12.33 -0.78
N ASP A 224 6.82 12.99 -0.56
CA ASP A 224 7.09 14.39 -0.91
C ASP A 224 8.34 14.55 -1.81
N ALA A 225 9.33 13.64 -1.72
CA ALA A 225 10.55 13.71 -2.50
C ALA A 225 10.34 13.80 -4.03
N PRO A 226 9.43 13.02 -4.65
CA PRO A 226 9.15 13.16 -6.07
C PRO A 226 8.52 14.51 -6.44
N LEU A 227 7.65 15.06 -5.59
CA LEU A 227 7.05 16.38 -5.82
C LEU A 227 8.11 17.48 -5.70
N ALA A 228 8.99 17.40 -4.71
CA ALA A 228 10.09 18.34 -4.56
C ALA A 228 11.03 18.31 -5.78
N ALA A 229 11.31 17.13 -6.32
CA ALA A 229 12.10 16.98 -7.54
C ALA A 229 11.37 17.56 -8.76
N ALA A 230 10.08 17.26 -8.95
CA ALA A 230 9.26 17.78 -10.04
C ALA A 230 9.22 19.32 -10.05
N ARG A 231 8.94 19.93 -8.89
CA ARG A 231 8.96 21.40 -8.72
C ARG A 231 10.34 22.00 -9.03
N ALA A 232 11.42 21.34 -8.60
CA ALA A 232 12.78 21.81 -8.84
C ALA A 232 13.22 21.70 -10.32
N VAL A 233 12.54 20.90 -11.13
CA VAL A 233 12.76 20.77 -12.58
C VAL A 233 11.77 21.63 -13.37
N GLY A 234 10.62 21.98 -12.78
CA GLY A 234 9.54 22.69 -13.47
C GLY A 234 8.59 21.75 -14.21
N VAL A 235 8.48 20.49 -13.78
CA VAL A 235 7.55 19.49 -14.33
C VAL A 235 6.33 19.37 -13.40
N PRO A 236 5.09 19.32 -13.93
CA PRO A 236 3.89 19.17 -13.12
C PRO A 236 3.90 17.90 -12.26
N GLY A 237 3.52 18.05 -10.98
CA GLY A 237 3.35 16.96 -10.01
C GLY A 237 1.88 16.64 -9.76
N VAL A 238 1.52 15.35 -9.89
CA VAL A 238 0.18 14.81 -9.63
C VAL A 238 0.23 13.89 -8.42
N VAL A 239 -0.69 14.08 -7.46
CA VAL A 239 -0.79 13.20 -6.28
C VAL A 239 -2.06 12.36 -6.34
N TYR A 240 -1.90 11.05 -6.19
CA TYR A 240 -3.01 10.13 -5.98
C TYR A 240 -3.35 10.09 -4.49
N LEU A 241 -4.57 10.52 -4.17
CA LEU A 241 -5.09 10.53 -2.81
C LEU A 241 -5.70 9.16 -2.52
N ARG A 242 -5.01 8.38 -1.69
CA ARG A 242 -5.42 7.03 -1.29
C ARG A 242 -5.67 6.89 0.19
N GLU A 243 -5.44 7.95 0.94
CA GLU A 243 -5.53 8.05 2.38
C GLU A 243 -6.58 9.10 2.73
N LEU A 244 -7.19 8.99 3.92
CA LEU A 244 -8.19 9.93 4.41
C LEU A 244 -7.74 10.50 5.78
N PRO A 245 -6.83 11.50 5.81
CA PRO A 245 -6.18 11.96 7.04
C PRO A 245 -7.16 12.40 8.15
N GLN A 246 -8.29 12.99 7.78
CA GLN A 246 -9.35 13.39 8.73
C GLN A 246 -9.91 12.25 9.60
N GLU A 247 -9.77 11.00 9.14
CA GLU A 247 -10.27 9.81 9.81
C GLU A 247 -9.14 8.80 10.16
N ASP A 248 -7.88 9.21 10.00
CA ASP A 248 -6.70 8.38 10.26
C ASP A 248 -5.70 9.12 11.16
N ALA A 249 -6.03 9.15 12.46
CA ALA A 249 -5.19 9.77 13.48
C ALA A 249 -3.80 9.10 13.60
N GLU A 250 -3.69 7.80 13.31
CA GLU A 250 -2.41 7.07 13.34
C GLU A 250 -1.50 7.54 12.20
N LEU A 251 -2.04 7.69 10.99
CA LEU A 251 -1.32 8.28 9.86
C LEU A 251 -0.88 9.71 10.18
N CYS A 252 -1.79 10.55 10.67
CA CYS A 252 -1.50 11.93 11.05
C CYS A 252 -0.39 12.01 12.10
N ALA A 253 -0.47 11.21 13.17
CA ALA A 253 0.56 11.13 14.20
C ALA A 253 1.91 10.69 13.63
N ARG A 254 1.91 9.70 12.74
CA ARG A 254 3.12 9.21 12.08
C ARG A 254 3.75 10.27 11.18
N LEU A 255 2.97 10.93 10.32
CA LEU A 255 3.48 12.00 9.46
C LEU A 255 3.83 13.28 10.25
N GLY A 256 3.30 13.44 11.46
CA GLY A 256 3.45 14.64 12.29
C GLY A 256 2.58 15.81 11.85
N PHE A 257 1.51 15.55 11.09
CA PHE A 257 0.59 16.56 10.57
C PHE A 257 -0.79 16.41 11.21
N ASP A 258 -1.48 17.53 11.42
CA ASP A 258 -2.94 17.51 11.47
C ASP A 258 -3.53 17.48 10.05
N PRO A 259 -4.79 17.04 9.86
CA PRO A 259 -5.38 16.89 8.53
C PRO A 259 -5.43 18.17 7.69
N ASP A 260 -5.68 19.32 8.33
CA ASP A 260 -5.84 20.60 7.62
C ASP A 260 -4.49 21.15 7.16
N LEU A 261 -3.46 21.06 8.01
CA LEU A 261 -2.10 21.43 7.63
C LEU A 261 -1.60 20.55 6.48
N LEU A 262 -1.82 19.24 6.55
CA LEU A 262 -1.44 18.32 5.47
C LEU A 262 -2.14 18.68 4.15
N ARG A 263 -3.44 19.00 4.21
CA ARG A 263 -4.21 19.46 3.04
C ARG A 263 -3.58 20.71 2.44
N THR A 264 -3.34 21.75 3.23
CA THR A 264 -2.74 23.00 2.75
C THR A 264 -1.36 22.76 2.14
N THR A 265 -0.51 21.96 2.80
CA THR A 265 0.80 21.58 2.26
C THR A 265 0.66 20.89 0.90
N LEU A 266 -0.25 19.92 0.74
CA LEU A 266 -0.44 19.25 -0.55
C LEU A 266 -0.90 20.21 -1.66
N LEU A 267 -1.80 21.15 -1.33
CA LEU A 267 -2.27 22.19 -2.25
C LEU A 267 -1.16 23.16 -2.68
N GLU A 268 -0.15 23.38 -1.86
CA GLU A 268 1.03 24.18 -2.24
C GLU A 268 2.03 23.38 -3.07
N GLU A 269 2.10 22.07 -2.81
CA GLU A 269 3.15 21.20 -3.32
C GLU A 269 2.82 20.50 -4.64
N SER A 270 1.54 20.44 -5.02
CA SER A 270 1.05 19.62 -6.13
C SER A 270 0.21 20.44 -7.09
N ASP A 271 0.41 20.20 -8.38
CA ASP A 271 -0.33 20.85 -9.45
C ASP A 271 -1.74 20.25 -9.56
N ARG A 272 -1.86 18.92 -9.44
CA ARG A 272 -3.12 18.19 -9.63
C ARG A 272 -3.28 17.01 -8.66
N PHE A 273 -4.52 16.56 -8.51
CA PHE A 273 -4.92 15.47 -7.62
C PHE A 273 -5.81 14.45 -8.33
N VAL A 274 -5.58 13.18 -8.01
CA VAL A 274 -6.46 12.07 -8.39
C VAL A 274 -7.01 11.43 -7.12
N ALA A 275 -8.27 11.70 -6.83
CA ALA A 275 -8.97 11.16 -5.66
C ALA A 275 -9.57 9.79 -5.96
N ASN A 276 -9.29 8.79 -5.13
CA ASN A 276 -9.82 7.44 -5.35
C ASN A 276 -11.30 7.28 -4.96
N SER A 277 -11.87 8.27 -4.29
CA SER A 277 -13.25 8.27 -3.79
C SER A 277 -13.72 9.70 -3.59
N ALA A 278 -15.03 9.93 -3.59
CA ALA A 278 -15.53 11.27 -3.28
C ALA A 278 -15.23 11.72 -1.84
N ALA A 279 -14.91 10.80 -0.91
CA ALA A 279 -14.47 11.15 0.43
C ALA A 279 -13.08 11.82 0.41
N THR A 280 -12.13 11.22 -0.32
CA THR A 280 -10.80 11.83 -0.52
C THR A 280 -10.87 13.11 -1.36
N ALA A 281 -11.77 13.18 -2.35
CA ALA A 281 -12.03 14.39 -3.13
C ALA A 281 -12.60 15.52 -2.26
N HIS A 282 -13.57 15.22 -1.39
CA HIS A 282 -14.13 16.19 -0.46
C HIS A 282 -13.11 16.63 0.59
N TRP A 283 -12.21 15.75 1.03
CA TRP A 283 -11.19 16.13 2.00
C TRP A 283 -10.20 17.16 1.42
N ILE A 284 -9.70 16.96 0.19
CA ILE A 284 -8.75 17.90 -0.44
C ILE A 284 -9.43 19.20 -0.89
N ASP A 285 -10.70 19.14 -1.26
CA ASP A 285 -11.49 20.29 -1.73
C ASP A 285 -12.92 20.31 -1.16
N PRO A 286 -13.08 20.62 0.14
CA PRO A 286 -14.40 20.55 0.79
C PRO A 286 -15.38 21.58 0.24
N GLY A 287 -14.87 22.71 -0.26
CA GLY A 287 -15.65 23.81 -0.83
C GLY A 287 -15.90 23.72 -2.33
N LYS A 288 -15.34 22.72 -3.03
CA LYS A 288 -15.35 22.64 -4.51
C LYS A 288 -14.80 23.92 -5.17
N GLN A 289 -13.68 24.41 -4.65
CA GLN A 289 -13.06 25.69 -5.02
C GLN A 289 -11.81 25.51 -5.89
N LEU A 290 -11.31 24.29 -6.08
CA LEU A 290 -10.17 24.07 -6.96
C LEU A 290 -10.52 24.35 -8.41
N GLU A 291 -9.56 24.91 -9.14
CA GLU A 291 -9.69 25.18 -10.58
C GLU A 291 -10.07 23.90 -11.37
N PRO A 292 -10.87 24.03 -12.45
CA PRO A 292 -11.24 22.89 -13.29
C PRO A 292 -10.02 22.07 -13.76
N GLY A 293 -10.09 20.75 -13.60
CA GLY A 293 -9.02 19.82 -14.00
C GLY A 293 -7.90 19.64 -12.96
N ARG A 294 -7.90 20.43 -11.87
CA ARG A 294 -6.97 20.26 -10.75
C ARG A 294 -7.29 19.04 -9.88
N LEU A 295 -8.55 18.63 -9.82
CA LEU A 295 -9.00 17.45 -9.08
C LEU A 295 -9.84 16.57 -9.99
N VAL A 296 -9.47 15.30 -10.08
CA VAL A 296 -10.22 14.26 -10.79
C VAL A 296 -10.54 13.13 -9.83
N THR A 297 -11.76 12.60 -9.86
CA THR A 297 -12.11 11.40 -9.11
C THR A 297 -11.96 10.18 -10.01
N LEU A 298 -11.15 9.21 -9.58
CA LEU A 298 -10.93 7.95 -10.27
C LEU A 298 -11.08 6.79 -9.28
N PRO A 299 -12.26 6.15 -9.22
CA PRO A 299 -12.48 4.98 -8.37
C PRO A 299 -11.48 3.85 -8.67
N ASN A 300 -11.13 3.06 -7.65
CA ASN A 300 -10.31 1.87 -7.89
C ASN A 300 -11.09 0.83 -8.68
N ARG A 301 -10.39 0.19 -9.60
CA ARG A 301 -10.87 -0.97 -10.35
C ARG A 301 -10.60 -2.27 -9.59
N VAL A 302 -11.37 -3.28 -9.93
CA VAL A 302 -11.22 -4.66 -9.47
C VAL A 302 -11.11 -5.58 -10.67
N ASP A 303 -10.63 -6.80 -10.44
CA ASP A 303 -10.47 -7.81 -11.48
C ASP A 303 -11.82 -8.17 -12.10
N GLU A 304 -11.93 -8.15 -13.42
CA GLU A 304 -13.15 -8.49 -14.16
C GLU A 304 -13.58 -9.94 -13.90
N ALA A 305 -12.63 -10.86 -13.67
CA ALA A 305 -12.93 -12.26 -13.39
C ALA A 305 -13.75 -12.46 -12.10
N LEU A 306 -13.81 -11.46 -11.21
CA LEU A 306 -14.66 -11.53 -10.02
C LEU A 306 -16.15 -11.53 -10.39
N PHE A 307 -16.55 -10.83 -11.45
CA PHE A 307 -17.96 -10.77 -11.85
C PHE A 307 -18.51 -12.11 -12.34
N ASP A 308 -17.62 -12.99 -12.80
CA ASP A 308 -17.95 -14.33 -13.29
C ASP A 308 -18.01 -15.38 -12.17
N LEU A 309 -17.65 -15.01 -10.94
CA LEU A 309 -17.60 -15.95 -9.83
C LEU A 309 -19.04 -16.38 -9.42
N PRO A 310 -19.38 -17.68 -9.46
CA PRO A 310 -20.73 -18.13 -9.18
C PRO A 310 -21.10 -17.91 -7.71
N PHE A 311 -22.28 -17.33 -7.47
CA PHE A 311 -22.82 -17.17 -6.13
C PHE A 311 -23.70 -18.38 -5.76
N ALA A 312 -23.10 -19.33 -5.02
CA ALA A 312 -23.76 -20.54 -4.54
C ALA A 312 -23.46 -20.72 -3.03
N PRO A 313 -24.20 -20.05 -2.13
CA PRO A 313 -23.93 -20.07 -0.69
C PRO A 313 -24.01 -21.49 -0.11
N GLN A 314 -23.08 -21.82 0.79
CA GLN A 314 -22.97 -23.16 1.39
C GLN A 314 -23.69 -23.25 2.73
N LYS A 315 -23.81 -24.48 3.26
CA LYS A 315 -24.24 -24.78 4.63
C LYS A 315 -23.16 -25.63 5.32
N PRO A 316 -22.57 -25.18 6.44
CA PRO A 316 -22.76 -23.87 7.09
C PRO A 316 -22.38 -22.70 6.17
N LEU A 317 -23.00 -21.53 6.39
CA LEU A 317 -22.71 -20.31 5.63
C LEU A 317 -21.29 -19.82 5.93
N ARG A 318 -20.46 -19.63 4.90
CA ARG A 318 -19.06 -19.23 5.08
C ARG A 318 -18.95 -17.70 5.15
N VAL A 319 -18.68 -17.19 6.34
CA VAL A 319 -18.58 -15.76 6.65
C VAL A 319 -17.11 -15.38 6.78
N ALA A 320 -16.57 -14.63 5.82
CA ALA A 320 -15.14 -14.37 5.73
C ALA A 320 -14.75 -12.94 6.14
N LEU A 321 -13.70 -12.81 6.96
CA LEU A 321 -12.92 -11.59 7.11
C LEU A 321 -11.62 -11.74 6.28
N ILE A 322 -11.50 -10.98 5.19
CA ILE A 322 -10.35 -11.02 4.29
C ILE A 322 -9.45 -9.82 4.60
N SER A 323 -8.27 -10.04 5.19
CA SER A 323 -7.42 -8.93 5.65
C SER A 323 -5.96 -9.34 5.89
N SER A 324 -5.10 -8.39 6.30
CA SER A 324 -3.75 -8.68 6.82
C SER A 324 -3.75 -9.32 8.22
N ASN A 325 -4.93 -9.58 8.79
CA ASN A 325 -5.16 -10.16 10.10
C ASN A 325 -4.47 -9.41 11.24
N ILE A 326 -4.34 -8.09 11.15
CA ILE A 326 -3.87 -7.23 12.24
C ILE A 326 -5.05 -6.76 13.10
N ALA A 327 -4.80 -6.33 14.34
CA ALA A 327 -5.82 -6.00 15.33
C ALA A 327 -6.85 -4.99 14.79
N LYS A 328 -6.40 -3.93 14.11
CA LYS A 328 -7.27 -2.87 13.56
C LYS A 328 -8.19 -3.32 12.43
N LYS A 329 -8.04 -4.55 11.91
CA LYS A 329 -8.94 -5.15 10.91
C LYS A 329 -10.14 -5.88 11.52
N GLY A 330 -10.28 -5.87 12.85
CA GLY A 330 -11.47 -6.41 13.52
C GLY A 330 -11.43 -7.94 13.72
N ILE A 331 -10.25 -8.55 13.72
CA ILE A 331 -10.10 -10.01 13.95
C ILE A 331 -10.67 -10.46 15.32
N ALA A 332 -10.59 -9.57 16.33
CA ALA A 332 -11.18 -9.82 17.65
C ALA A 332 -12.71 -9.77 17.61
N ASP A 333 -13.27 -8.83 16.85
CA ASP A 333 -14.73 -8.74 16.64
C ASP A 333 -15.25 -9.92 15.83
N ALA A 334 -14.52 -10.39 14.81
CA ALA A 334 -14.85 -11.63 14.10
C ALA A 334 -14.88 -12.85 15.06
N CYS A 335 -13.97 -12.93 16.04
CA CYS A 335 -14.05 -13.94 17.09
C CYS A 335 -15.29 -13.81 17.98
N ARG A 336 -15.70 -12.58 18.30
CA ARG A 336 -16.93 -12.32 19.08
C ARG A 336 -18.17 -12.68 18.27
N VAL A 337 -18.21 -12.35 16.97
CA VAL A 337 -19.27 -12.78 16.03
C VAL A 337 -19.38 -14.30 16.03
N ALA A 338 -18.28 -15.02 15.85
CA ALA A 338 -18.26 -16.49 15.85
C ALA A 338 -18.82 -17.09 17.16
N ARG A 339 -18.41 -16.56 18.32
CA ARG A 339 -18.90 -16.99 19.63
C ARG A 339 -20.39 -16.70 19.83
N THR A 340 -20.87 -15.52 19.43
CA THR A 340 -22.30 -15.18 19.55
C THR A 340 -23.14 -16.01 18.59
N ALA A 341 -22.70 -16.21 17.35
CA ALA A 341 -23.37 -17.10 16.40
C ALA A 341 -23.51 -18.54 16.94
N LEU A 342 -22.47 -19.08 17.59
CA LEU A 342 -22.54 -20.39 18.26
C LEU A 342 -23.58 -20.43 19.39
N ARG A 343 -23.65 -19.37 20.21
CA ARG A 343 -24.62 -19.29 21.31
C ARG A 343 -26.06 -19.24 20.81
N LEU A 344 -26.28 -18.58 19.66
CA LEU A 344 -27.60 -18.44 19.03
C LEU A 344 -27.94 -19.62 18.10
N GLY A 345 -27.01 -20.55 17.89
CA GLY A 345 -27.24 -21.71 17.01
C GLY A 345 -27.31 -21.36 15.53
N LEU A 346 -26.68 -20.26 15.10
CA LEU A 346 -26.60 -19.90 13.68
C LEU A 346 -25.66 -20.86 12.94
N ASP A 347 -26.11 -21.36 11.78
CA ASP A 347 -25.36 -22.30 10.92
C ASP A 347 -24.30 -21.57 10.08
N VAL A 348 -23.24 -21.08 10.74
CA VAL A 348 -22.16 -20.29 10.13
C VAL A 348 -20.77 -20.83 10.45
N GLU A 349 -19.87 -20.75 9.48
CA GLU A 349 -18.43 -20.95 9.64
C GLU A 349 -17.71 -19.61 9.37
N VAL A 350 -16.99 -19.09 10.36
CA VAL A 350 -16.22 -17.85 10.23
C VAL A 350 -14.80 -18.14 9.73
N LEU A 351 -14.42 -17.50 8.63
CA LEU A 351 -13.11 -17.68 8.00
C LEU A 351 -12.26 -16.42 8.16
N LEU A 352 -11.06 -16.57 8.71
CA LEU A 352 -10.02 -15.53 8.60
C LEU A 352 -9.15 -15.87 7.38
N ILE A 353 -9.18 -15.03 6.34
CA ILE A 353 -8.41 -15.23 5.11
C ILE A 353 -7.34 -14.14 5.04
N GLY A 354 -6.08 -14.55 5.07
CA GLY A 354 -4.94 -13.63 5.16
C GLY A 354 -3.70 -14.26 5.80
N PRO A 355 -2.58 -13.52 5.86
CA PRO A 355 -1.34 -14.03 6.46
C PRO A 355 -1.51 -14.30 7.97
N ALA A 356 -0.63 -15.13 8.52
CA ALA A 356 -0.46 -15.19 9.96
C ALA A 356 0.13 -13.87 10.48
N SER A 357 -0.30 -13.43 11.65
CA SER A 357 0.19 -12.21 12.29
C SER A 357 0.40 -12.43 13.78
N ALA A 358 1.18 -11.56 14.42
CA ALA A 358 1.33 -11.56 15.87
C ALA A 358 -0.02 -11.33 16.57
N ASP A 359 -0.86 -10.45 16.02
CA ASP A 359 -2.18 -10.13 16.56
C ASP A 359 -3.14 -11.33 16.47
N LEU A 360 -3.10 -12.09 15.37
CA LEU A 360 -3.89 -13.31 15.20
C LEU A 360 -3.45 -14.38 16.21
N ALA A 361 -2.14 -14.57 16.38
CA ALA A 361 -1.62 -15.49 17.38
C ALA A 361 -2.02 -15.08 18.81
N ALA A 362 -2.09 -13.77 19.09
CA ALA A 362 -2.50 -13.22 20.38
C ALA A 362 -3.98 -13.44 20.72
N LEU A 363 -4.84 -13.78 19.75
CA LEU A 363 -6.25 -14.13 20.02
C LEU A 363 -6.40 -15.44 20.80
N GLY A 364 -5.38 -16.31 20.77
CA GLY A 364 -5.43 -17.64 21.37
C GLY A 364 -6.32 -18.61 20.59
N PRO A 365 -6.86 -19.65 21.25
CA PRO A 365 -7.70 -20.66 20.60
C PRO A 365 -8.96 -20.05 19.96
N LEU A 366 -9.16 -20.32 18.67
CA LEU A 366 -10.33 -19.87 17.92
C LEU A 366 -11.59 -20.66 18.32
N PRO A 367 -12.79 -20.07 18.24
CA PRO A 367 -14.06 -20.78 18.41
C PRO A 367 -14.21 -21.97 17.45
N ARG A 368 -14.98 -23.00 17.84
CA ARG A 368 -15.13 -24.24 17.04
C ARG A 368 -15.73 -24.03 15.63
N ASN A 369 -16.46 -22.94 15.41
CA ASN A 369 -17.03 -22.57 14.11
C ASN A 369 -16.17 -21.52 13.40
N MET A 370 -14.89 -21.40 13.75
CA MET A 370 -14.00 -20.39 13.19
C MET A 370 -12.63 -20.99 12.89
N ARG A 371 -12.06 -20.65 11.74
CA ARG A 371 -10.70 -21.08 11.39
C ARG A 371 -9.91 -20.01 10.64
N HIS A 372 -8.59 -20.08 10.77
CA HIS A 372 -7.65 -19.39 9.89
C HIS A 372 -7.51 -20.20 8.60
N ALA A 373 -7.94 -19.64 7.47
CA ALA A 373 -7.91 -20.30 6.16
C ALA A 373 -6.58 -20.12 5.41
N GLY A 374 -5.60 -19.45 6.02
CA GLY A 374 -4.33 -19.12 5.38
C GLY A 374 -4.42 -17.91 4.45
N TYR A 375 -3.29 -17.63 3.79
CA TYR A 375 -3.18 -16.58 2.79
C TYR A 375 -3.72 -17.08 1.44
N ALA A 376 -4.53 -16.26 0.77
CA ALA A 376 -4.96 -16.48 -0.61
C ALA A 376 -4.11 -15.63 -1.54
N GLU A 377 -3.70 -16.19 -2.69
CA GLU A 377 -2.83 -15.52 -3.66
C GLU A 377 -3.46 -14.27 -4.28
N GLY A 378 -4.80 -14.23 -4.34
CA GLY A 378 -5.55 -13.09 -4.87
C GLY A 378 -7.01 -13.06 -4.43
N PRO A 379 -7.72 -11.98 -4.77
CA PRO A 379 -9.11 -11.77 -4.37
C PRO A 379 -10.05 -12.86 -4.89
N LEU A 380 -9.80 -13.37 -6.11
CA LEU A 380 -10.62 -14.44 -6.70
C LEU A 380 -10.61 -15.71 -5.84
N GLN A 381 -9.42 -16.16 -5.43
CA GLN A 381 -9.27 -17.34 -4.56
C GLN A 381 -9.86 -17.09 -3.17
N ALA A 382 -9.64 -15.90 -2.59
CA ALA A 382 -10.22 -15.54 -1.29
C ALA A 382 -11.75 -15.55 -1.30
N LEU A 383 -12.35 -14.96 -2.35
CA LEU A 383 -13.81 -14.79 -2.46
C LEU A 383 -14.51 -16.06 -2.90
N ALA A 384 -13.83 -17.01 -3.56
CA ALA A 384 -14.36 -18.34 -3.81
C ALA A 384 -14.63 -19.14 -2.53
N LEU A 385 -13.91 -18.82 -1.44
CA LEU A 385 -14.08 -19.44 -0.13
C LEU A 385 -15.22 -18.80 0.69
N ALA A 386 -15.70 -17.63 0.30
CA ALA A 386 -16.65 -16.83 1.07
C ALA A 386 -18.06 -16.85 0.46
N ASP A 387 -19.07 -16.85 1.33
CA ASP A 387 -20.47 -16.62 0.96
C ASP A 387 -20.88 -15.20 1.36
N VAL A 388 -20.45 -14.74 2.54
CA VAL A 388 -20.62 -13.36 3.04
C VAL A 388 -19.25 -12.82 3.46
N VAL A 389 -19.01 -11.52 3.23
CA VAL A 389 -17.77 -10.86 3.64
C VAL A 389 -18.04 -9.87 4.78
N LEU A 390 -17.19 -9.90 5.79
CA LEU A 390 -17.17 -8.95 6.90
C LEU A 390 -16.15 -7.85 6.64
N SER A 391 -16.53 -6.60 6.92
CA SER A 391 -15.66 -5.42 6.88
C SER A 391 -15.72 -4.72 8.25
N LEU A 392 -14.88 -5.17 9.18
CA LEU A 392 -14.91 -4.79 10.60
C LEU A 392 -13.72 -3.91 11.01
N SER A 393 -13.22 -3.07 10.10
CA SER A 393 -12.07 -2.21 10.37
C SER A 393 -12.36 -1.19 11.48
N HIS A 394 -11.43 -1.03 12.43
CA HIS A 394 -11.48 -0.03 13.51
C HIS A 394 -10.91 1.33 13.10
N PHE A 395 -10.55 1.49 11.83
CA PHE A 395 -10.07 2.72 11.22
C PHE A 395 -10.88 2.99 9.96
N ALA A 396 -10.95 4.24 9.50
CA ALA A 396 -11.67 4.56 8.29
C ALA A 396 -10.91 4.09 7.05
N GLU A 397 -11.55 3.24 6.27
CA GLU A 397 -11.03 2.88 4.95
C GLU A 397 -11.33 4.02 3.96
N SER A 398 -10.29 4.49 3.27
CA SER A 398 -10.37 5.55 2.26
C SER A 398 -11.14 5.14 0.99
N PHE A 399 -11.28 3.83 0.76
CA PHE A 399 -12.02 3.27 -0.36
C PHE A 399 -12.81 2.02 0.03
N GLY A 400 -12.15 0.99 0.59
CA GLY A 400 -12.79 -0.31 0.84
C GLY A 400 -12.62 -1.29 -0.32
N ARG A 401 -11.38 -1.52 -0.78
CA ARG A 401 -11.10 -2.40 -1.94
C ARG A 401 -11.68 -3.80 -1.75
N THR A 402 -11.51 -4.39 -0.58
CA THR A 402 -12.05 -5.73 -0.26
C THR A 402 -13.57 -5.77 -0.34
N VAL A 403 -14.25 -4.67 0.05
CA VAL A 403 -15.70 -4.54 -0.09
C VAL A 403 -16.11 -4.48 -1.55
N LEU A 404 -15.43 -3.68 -2.38
CA LEU A 404 -15.68 -3.65 -3.82
C LEU A 404 -15.40 -5.00 -4.50
N GLU A 405 -14.31 -5.67 -4.12
CA GLU A 405 -13.96 -7.02 -4.62
C GLU A 405 -15.05 -8.03 -4.24
N ALA A 406 -15.55 -7.99 -3.00
CA ALA A 406 -16.66 -8.82 -2.54
C ALA A 406 -17.96 -8.56 -3.30
N MET A 407 -18.29 -7.28 -3.51
CA MET A 407 -19.45 -6.85 -4.30
C MET A 407 -19.38 -7.36 -5.74
N ALA A 408 -18.22 -7.23 -6.40
CA ALA A 408 -18.00 -7.73 -7.75
C ALA A 408 -18.15 -9.27 -7.82
N ALA A 409 -17.63 -9.97 -6.81
CA ALA A 409 -17.82 -11.41 -6.64
C ALA A 409 -19.25 -11.84 -6.23
N GLY A 410 -20.16 -10.87 -6.08
CA GLY A 410 -21.53 -11.09 -5.64
C GLY A 410 -21.66 -11.64 -4.22
N ARG A 411 -20.69 -11.34 -3.34
CA ARG A 411 -20.76 -11.70 -1.92
C ARG A 411 -21.40 -10.54 -1.15
N PRO A 412 -22.54 -10.76 -0.48
CA PRO A 412 -23.09 -9.77 0.44
C PRO A 412 -22.05 -9.34 1.46
N VAL A 413 -22.06 -8.06 1.82
CA VAL A 413 -21.10 -7.48 2.76
C VAL A 413 -21.81 -7.00 4.02
N VAL A 414 -21.27 -7.34 5.18
CA VAL A 414 -21.65 -6.72 6.46
C VAL A 414 -20.49 -5.85 6.93
N SER A 415 -20.69 -4.54 6.99
CA SER A 415 -19.64 -3.57 7.32
C SER A 415 -20.01 -2.70 8.51
N TYR A 416 -19.01 -2.32 9.30
CA TYR A 416 -19.14 -1.18 10.19
C TYR A 416 -19.37 0.12 9.43
N ASP A 417 -20.17 1.01 10.03
CA ASP A 417 -20.42 2.37 9.58
C ASP A 417 -19.22 3.26 9.88
N ARG A 418 -18.16 3.08 9.08
CA ARG A 418 -16.90 3.80 9.22
C ARG A 418 -16.21 3.96 7.88
N GLY A 419 -15.79 5.19 7.55
CA GLY A 419 -15.07 5.48 6.31
C GLY A 419 -15.94 5.32 5.05
N THR A 420 -15.35 4.81 3.97
CA THR A 420 -16.01 4.70 2.66
C THR A 420 -16.85 3.42 2.43
N PRO A 421 -16.56 2.24 3.03
CA PRO A 421 -17.35 1.02 2.80
C PRO A 421 -18.88 1.16 2.90
N PRO A 422 -19.45 1.92 3.85
CA PRO A 422 -20.90 2.13 3.93
C PRO A 422 -21.51 2.67 2.64
N VAL A 423 -20.82 3.61 2.01
CA VAL A 423 -21.24 4.26 0.76
C VAL A 423 -21.19 3.29 -0.42
N LEU A 424 -20.21 2.37 -0.44
CA LEU A 424 -20.16 1.33 -1.47
C LEU A 424 -21.34 0.36 -1.36
N ILE A 425 -21.72 0.01 -0.12
CA ILE A 425 -22.75 -1.00 0.15
C ILE A 425 -24.16 -0.42 -0.04
N ALA A 426 -24.42 0.74 0.57
CA ALA A 426 -25.76 1.33 0.62
C ALA A 426 -26.02 2.34 -0.51
N GLY A 427 -24.98 2.83 -1.19
CA GLY A 427 -25.10 3.86 -2.21
C GLY A 427 -25.02 5.29 -1.71
N ARG A 428 -25.19 6.24 -2.63
CA ARG A 428 -25.26 7.68 -2.34
C ARG A 428 -26.66 8.20 -2.66
N GLY A 429 -27.39 8.63 -1.64
CA GLY A 429 -28.70 9.27 -1.82
C GLY A 429 -29.76 8.35 -2.44
N ASN A 430 -30.52 8.83 -3.42
CA ASN A 430 -31.61 8.10 -4.08
C ASN A 430 -31.14 7.26 -5.29
N ASP A 431 -29.91 6.73 -5.29
CA ASP A 431 -29.53 5.80 -6.36
C ASP A 431 -30.47 4.58 -6.36
N ALA A 432 -30.98 4.21 -7.54
CA ALA A 432 -32.01 3.17 -7.64
C ALA A 432 -31.45 1.73 -7.49
N LEU A 433 -30.17 1.60 -7.10
CA LEU A 433 -29.50 0.31 -7.01
C LEU A 433 -29.79 -0.36 -5.66
N PRO A 434 -30.04 -1.67 -5.62
CA PRO A 434 -30.21 -2.38 -4.35
C PRO A 434 -28.93 -2.34 -3.50
N ALA A 435 -29.06 -2.37 -2.17
CA ALA A 435 -27.91 -2.44 -1.28
C ALA A 435 -27.13 -3.75 -1.45
N ALA A 436 -25.81 -3.72 -1.26
CA ALA A 436 -24.93 -4.87 -1.38
C ALA A 436 -24.79 -5.70 -0.07
N GLY A 437 -25.71 -5.50 0.88
CA GLY A 437 -25.65 -6.09 2.22
C GLY A 437 -26.04 -5.09 3.31
N HIS A 438 -25.40 -5.17 4.47
CA HIS A 438 -25.74 -4.39 5.66
C HIS A 438 -24.61 -3.49 6.12
N VAL A 439 -24.98 -2.27 6.49
CA VAL A 439 -24.12 -1.34 7.26
C VAL A 439 -24.65 -1.33 8.69
N VAL A 440 -23.77 -1.53 9.66
CA VAL A 440 -24.12 -1.60 11.08
C VAL A 440 -23.28 -0.62 11.90
N PRO A 441 -23.74 -0.18 13.09
CA PRO A 441 -22.98 0.74 13.93
C PRO A 441 -21.56 0.22 14.22
N ALA A 442 -20.56 1.12 14.14
CA ALA A 442 -19.17 0.72 14.29
C ALA A 442 -18.87 0.12 15.69
N GLY A 443 -18.27 -1.07 15.71
CA GLY A 443 -17.95 -1.80 16.95
C GLY A 443 -19.11 -2.59 17.56
N ASP A 444 -20.31 -2.51 16.97
CA ASP A 444 -21.48 -3.27 17.42
C ASP A 444 -21.49 -4.68 16.83
N VAL A 445 -20.93 -5.63 17.58
CA VAL A 445 -20.90 -7.04 17.19
C VAL A 445 -22.28 -7.68 17.17
N ASP A 446 -23.20 -7.25 18.04
CA ASP A 446 -24.52 -7.85 18.10
C ASP A 446 -25.33 -7.44 16.85
N ALA A 447 -25.19 -6.19 16.38
CA ALA A 447 -25.74 -5.75 15.10
C ALA A 447 -25.15 -6.52 13.89
N VAL A 448 -23.85 -6.85 13.92
CA VAL A 448 -23.24 -7.74 12.89
C VAL A 448 -23.93 -9.10 12.88
N VAL A 449 -24.16 -9.69 14.06
CA VAL A 449 -24.80 -11.02 14.16
C VAL A 449 -26.26 -10.97 13.72
N GLN A 450 -27.01 -9.92 14.06
CA GLN A 450 -28.39 -9.72 13.58
C GLN A 450 -28.45 -9.60 12.06
N ALA A 451 -27.49 -8.91 11.44
CA ALA A 451 -27.39 -8.85 9.98
C ALA A 451 -27.14 -10.23 9.36
N LEU A 452 -26.29 -11.06 9.98
CA LEU A 452 -26.06 -12.44 9.54
C LEU A 452 -27.30 -13.32 9.71
N GLU A 453 -28.04 -13.16 10.82
CA GLU A 453 -29.30 -13.85 11.07
C GLU A 453 -30.34 -13.50 10.00
N HIS A 454 -30.48 -12.23 9.63
CA HIS A 454 -31.37 -11.79 8.55
C HIS A 454 -31.00 -12.43 7.21
N LEU A 455 -29.72 -12.44 6.85
CA LEU A 455 -29.23 -13.06 5.61
C LEU A 455 -29.48 -14.58 5.59
N LEU A 456 -29.30 -15.27 6.73
CA LEU A 456 -29.59 -16.69 6.86
C LEU A 456 -31.08 -17.02 6.76
N ALA A 457 -31.93 -16.18 7.33
CA ALA A 457 -33.37 -16.40 7.41
C ALA A 457 -34.10 -16.11 6.09
N THR A 458 -33.52 -15.32 5.19
CA THR A 458 -34.19 -14.84 3.97
C THR A 458 -33.31 -15.05 2.72
N PRO A 459 -33.44 -16.19 2.01
CA PRO A 459 -32.71 -16.47 0.77
C PRO A 459 -32.87 -15.38 -0.30
N GLU A 460 -34.03 -14.74 -0.35
CA GLU A 460 -34.33 -13.62 -1.24
C GLU A 460 -33.48 -12.39 -0.88
N ALA A 461 -33.29 -12.10 0.40
CA ALA A 461 -32.44 -10.99 0.86
C ALA A 461 -30.97 -11.24 0.51
N MET A 462 -30.50 -12.48 0.68
CA MET A 462 -29.15 -12.87 0.31
C MET A 462 -28.92 -12.75 -1.21
N SER A 463 -29.88 -13.20 -2.02
CA SER A 463 -29.83 -13.09 -3.49
C SER A 463 -29.92 -11.63 -3.96
N ALA A 464 -30.77 -10.82 -3.34
CA ALA A 464 -30.92 -9.41 -3.63
C ALA A 464 -29.64 -8.63 -3.29
N ALA A 465 -29.01 -8.90 -2.13
CA ALA A 465 -27.74 -8.30 -1.75
C ALA A 465 -26.59 -8.70 -2.70
N SER A 466 -26.57 -9.95 -3.15
CA SER A 466 -25.61 -10.43 -4.15
C SER A 466 -25.77 -9.69 -5.49
N ALA A 467 -27.00 -9.57 -5.99
CA ALA A 467 -27.30 -8.86 -7.23
C ALA A 467 -27.01 -7.35 -7.11
N GLY A 468 -27.40 -6.72 -5.99
CA GLY A 468 -27.10 -5.33 -5.68
C GLY A 468 -25.60 -5.05 -5.64
N GLY A 469 -24.83 -5.95 -5.01
CA GLY A 469 -23.36 -5.91 -5.00
C GLY A 469 -22.76 -5.87 -6.40
N ARG A 470 -23.14 -6.82 -7.27
CA ARG A 470 -22.64 -6.85 -8.66
C ARG A 470 -23.03 -5.61 -9.44
N ALA A 471 -24.28 -5.16 -9.35
CA ALA A 471 -24.76 -3.97 -10.06
C ALA A 471 -23.99 -2.71 -9.64
N ARG A 472 -23.79 -2.52 -8.33
CA ARG A 472 -23.03 -1.38 -7.80
C ARG A 472 -21.55 -1.46 -8.18
N ALA A 473 -20.92 -2.63 -8.06
CA ALA A 473 -19.53 -2.81 -8.45
C ALA A 473 -19.31 -2.55 -9.94
N ARG A 474 -20.26 -2.97 -10.80
CA ARG A 474 -20.24 -2.69 -12.24
C ARG A 474 -20.36 -1.18 -12.51
N ALA A 475 -21.30 -0.50 -11.88
CA ALA A 475 -21.46 0.95 -12.04
C ALA A 475 -20.18 1.72 -11.69
N ILE A 476 -19.47 1.33 -10.61
CA ILE A 476 -18.18 1.91 -10.23
C ILE A 476 -17.08 1.59 -11.26
N GLN A 477 -17.08 0.38 -11.82
CA GLN A 477 -16.16 -0.01 -12.89
C GLN A 477 -16.35 0.84 -14.14
N ASP A 478 -17.61 1.07 -14.51
CA ASP A 478 -18.01 1.83 -15.69
C ASP A 478 -17.70 3.32 -15.50
N GLU A 479 -17.94 3.88 -14.30
CA GLU A 479 -17.51 5.24 -13.94
C GLU A 479 -16.00 5.42 -14.11
N ALA A 480 -15.20 4.49 -13.59
CA ALA A 480 -13.75 4.54 -13.71
C ALA A 480 -13.26 4.40 -15.16
N ALA A 481 -13.97 3.63 -15.99
CA ALA A 481 -13.67 3.42 -17.40
C ALA A 481 -14.11 4.59 -18.29
N ALA A 482 -15.19 5.28 -17.93
CA ALA A 482 -15.72 6.42 -18.69
C ALA A 482 -14.89 7.70 -18.54
N LEU A 483 -14.04 7.79 -17.51
CA LEU A 483 -13.12 8.92 -17.35
C LEU A 483 -12.18 8.99 -18.55
N GLU A 484 -12.05 10.17 -19.18
CA GLU A 484 -11.18 10.32 -20.33
C GLU A 484 -9.71 10.39 -19.92
N ASP A 485 -8.82 9.75 -20.69
CA ASP A 485 -7.39 9.78 -20.39
C ASP A 485 -6.79 11.19 -20.51
N ALA A 486 -7.34 12.04 -21.37
CA ALA A 486 -6.98 13.46 -21.46
C ALA A 486 -7.28 14.24 -20.17
N GLN A 487 -8.30 13.82 -19.40
CA GLN A 487 -8.57 14.40 -18.09
C GLN A 487 -7.58 13.91 -17.03
N LEU A 488 -7.04 12.70 -17.17
CA LEU A 488 -6.09 12.14 -16.21
C LEU A 488 -4.67 12.65 -16.47
N TYR A 489 -4.23 12.66 -17.73
CA TYR A 489 -2.88 13.01 -18.17
C TYR A 489 -2.86 14.32 -18.94
N ALA A 490 -3.58 15.34 -18.46
CA ALA A 490 -3.79 16.60 -19.16
C ALA A 490 -2.51 17.28 -19.67
N ASN A 491 -1.39 17.13 -18.97
CA ASN A 491 -0.11 17.70 -19.37
C ASN A 491 0.61 16.89 -20.45
N ALA A 492 0.28 15.61 -20.61
CA ALA A 492 0.83 14.76 -21.66
C ALA A 492 0.12 14.94 -23.02
N TYR A 493 -1.12 15.44 -23.01
CA TYR A 493 -1.90 15.70 -24.23
C TYR A 493 -1.90 17.17 -24.68
N ARG A 494 -1.06 18.01 -24.07
CA ARG A 494 -0.77 19.39 -24.49
C ARG A 494 0.49 19.40 -25.34
#